data_AF-A0A7W5LLI7-F1
#
_entry.id   AF-A0A7W5LLI7-F1
#
_cell.length_a   1.000
_cell.length_b   1.000
_cell.length_c   1.000
_cell.angle_alpha   90.00
_cell.angle_beta   90.00
_cell.angle_gamma   90.00
#
_symmetry.space_group_name_H-M   'P 1'
#
loop_
_entity.id
_entity.type
_entity.pdbx_description
1 polymer ?
#
loop_
_entity_poly.entity_id
_entity_poly.type
_entity_poly.pdbx_seq_one_letter_code
_entity_poly.pdbx_strand_id
1 'polypeptide(L)'
;MGMKLSKSETIIGLPAVTARDIVAKHLSGGDWFYLKAVEYALQAEVCFEKKRGYKYIDYEAAAERAPALLAKMMEEGYVEKGETDTHEEYGKRQSYRPTDKGLDLSRVKFVKRMSRAKAIEQLQAFLDPVEAINVGEYVYVVTDVWLYGSLITDAADIGDVDLVYKTDWREGHCGYADHVQHNKARADTSGQNLDFYGVMRFGSVEIERILKDRRPHISLNGFVHHALHQMKGGYRQIVKDGVVLKDDIPQGDTK
;
A
#
# COMPACT_ATOMS: atom_id res chain seq x y z
N MET A 1 -11.29 3.16 11.81
CA MET A 1 -10.41 4.25 12.34
C MET A 1 -9.02 3.67 12.44
N GLY A 2 -8.02 4.26 11.76
CA GLY A 2 -6.69 3.65 11.64
C GLY A 2 -5.95 3.51 12.98
N MET A 3 -5.14 2.45 13.10
CA MET A 3 -4.36 2.14 14.30
C MET A 3 -3.37 3.27 14.64
N LYS A 4 -3.38 3.73 15.90
CA LYS A 4 -2.47 4.76 16.42
C LYS A 4 -1.32 4.09 17.16
N LEU A 5 -0.11 4.18 16.62
CA LEU A 5 1.12 3.63 17.21
C LEU A 5 2.27 4.64 17.12
N SER A 6 3.10 4.67 18.15
CA SER A 6 4.39 5.34 18.15
C SER A 6 5.52 4.40 17.71
N LYS A 7 6.62 4.97 17.18
CA LYS A 7 7.79 4.18 16.76
C LYS A 7 8.50 3.47 17.92
N SER A 8 8.33 3.98 19.15
CA SER A 8 8.94 3.45 20.37
C SER A 8 8.18 2.28 20.98
N GLU A 9 6.97 1.99 20.51
CA GLU A 9 6.17 0.88 21.02
C GLU A 9 6.75 -0.47 20.62
N THR A 10 6.42 -1.48 21.43
CA THR A 10 6.71 -2.88 21.17
C THR A 10 5.40 -3.61 20.92
N ILE A 11 5.36 -4.39 19.85
CA ILE A 11 4.19 -5.17 19.40
C ILE A 11 4.70 -6.56 19.04
N ILE A 12 3.99 -7.63 19.39
CA ILE A 12 4.42 -9.03 19.14
C ILE A 12 5.86 -9.33 19.59
N GLY A 13 6.32 -8.61 20.62
CA GLY A 13 7.68 -8.68 21.14
C GLY A 13 8.78 -8.06 20.28
N LEU A 14 8.42 -7.22 19.30
CA LEU A 14 9.33 -6.53 18.38
C LEU A 14 9.06 -5.01 18.37
N PRO A 15 10.04 -4.17 17.99
CA PRO A 15 9.78 -2.75 17.73
C PRO A 15 8.64 -2.57 16.74
N ALA A 16 7.75 -1.61 16.97
CA ALA A 16 6.49 -1.45 16.22
C ALA A 16 6.70 -1.36 14.69
N VAL A 17 7.79 -0.72 14.24
CA VAL A 17 8.13 -0.64 12.80
C VAL A 17 8.43 -2.02 12.24
N THR A 18 9.26 -2.80 12.92
CA THR A 18 9.61 -4.17 12.53
C THR A 18 8.40 -5.10 12.56
N ALA A 19 7.57 -5.00 13.60
CA ALA A 19 6.32 -5.74 13.68
C ALA A 19 5.39 -5.43 12.50
N ARG A 20 5.21 -4.14 12.18
CA ARG A 20 4.45 -3.69 11.01
C ARG A 20 5.03 -4.24 9.71
N ASP A 21 6.33 -4.18 9.52
CA ASP A 21 6.99 -4.64 8.28
C ASP A 21 6.82 -6.16 8.08
N ILE A 22 6.94 -6.95 9.15
CA ILE A 22 6.68 -8.39 9.13
C ILE A 22 5.23 -8.68 8.72
N VAL A 23 4.28 -7.97 9.33
CA VAL A 23 2.85 -8.11 9.04
C VAL A 23 2.58 -7.69 7.59
N ALA A 24 3.05 -6.53 7.16
CA ALA A 24 2.84 -6.02 5.80
C ALA A 24 3.37 -6.96 4.73
N LYS A 25 4.54 -7.59 4.92
CA LYS A 25 5.16 -8.40 3.89
C LYS A 25 4.35 -9.62 3.44
N HIS A 26 3.54 -10.17 4.34
CA HIS A 26 2.80 -11.42 4.09
C HIS A 26 1.31 -11.36 4.37
N LEU A 27 0.83 -10.30 5.04
CA LEU A 27 -0.58 -10.12 5.39
C LEU A 27 -1.29 -9.07 4.54
N SER A 28 -0.56 -8.16 3.86
CA SER A 28 -1.20 -7.12 3.07
C SER A 28 -1.57 -7.54 1.65
N GLY A 29 -1.20 -8.75 1.21
CA GLY A 29 -1.33 -9.21 -0.18
C GLY A 29 -2.08 -10.52 -0.39
N GLY A 30 -2.55 -11.19 0.68
CA GLY A 30 -3.25 -12.46 0.57
C GLY A 30 -4.23 -12.69 1.72
N ASP A 31 -5.35 -13.36 1.42
CA ASP A 31 -6.38 -13.70 2.40
C ASP A 31 -5.91 -14.73 3.44
N TRP A 32 -4.78 -15.40 3.17
CA TRP A 32 -4.19 -16.42 4.03
C TRP A 32 -2.69 -16.63 3.76
N PHE A 33 -1.99 -17.27 4.70
CA PHE A 33 -0.56 -17.59 4.62
C PHE A 33 -0.22 -18.83 5.47
N TYR A 34 0.99 -19.39 5.28
CA TYR A 34 1.53 -20.49 6.08
C TYR A 34 2.67 -20.01 6.99
N LEU A 35 3.07 -20.81 7.99
CA LEU A 35 4.20 -20.52 8.89
C LEU A 35 5.47 -20.08 8.15
N LYS A 36 5.74 -20.68 6.97
CA LYS A 36 6.87 -20.34 6.12
C LYS A 36 6.93 -18.85 5.74
N ALA A 37 5.78 -18.19 5.60
CA ALA A 37 5.73 -16.76 5.34
C ALA A 37 6.28 -15.95 6.53
N VAL A 38 6.00 -16.35 7.77
CA VAL A 38 6.58 -15.73 8.97
C VAL A 38 8.09 -15.90 9.00
N GLU A 39 8.60 -17.08 8.61
CA GLU A 39 10.04 -17.32 8.48
C GLU A 39 10.66 -16.37 7.44
N TYR A 40 10.06 -16.23 6.26
CA TYR A 40 10.54 -15.31 5.23
C TYR A 40 10.51 -13.85 5.67
N ALA A 41 9.51 -13.44 6.46
CA ALA A 41 9.48 -12.12 7.07
C ALA A 41 10.63 -11.93 8.04
N LEU A 42 10.90 -12.91 8.91
CA LEU A 42 12.02 -12.87 9.85
C LEU A 42 13.37 -12.79 9.13
N GLN A 43 13.60 -13.60 8.10
CA GLN A 43 14.80 -13.53 7.24
C GLN A 43 14.98 -12.13 6.64
N ALA A 44 13.87 -11.46 6.35
CA ALA A 44 13.90 -10.14 5.76
C ALA A 44 14.12 -9.01 6.77
N GLU A 45 13.51 -9.07 7.94
CA GLU A 45 13.42 -7.91 8.84
C GLU A 45 14.24 -8.07 10.12
N VAL A 46 14.66 -9.28 10.48
CA VAL A 46 15.26 -9.57 11.80
C VAL A 46 16.49 -10.49 11.73
N CYS A 47 16.37 -11.65 11.10
CA CYS A 47 17.38 -12.72 11.12
C CYS A 47 18.34 -12.57 9.94
N PHE A 48 19.14 -11.50 9.95
CA PHE A 48 20.19 -11.29 8.98
C PHE A 48 21.32 -10.42 9.53
N GLU A 49 22.48 -10.52 8.91
CA GLU A 49 23.61 -9.62 9.11
C GLU A 49 23.89 -8.81 7.84
N LYS A 50 24.33 -7.55 8.02
CA LYS A 50 24.84 -6.73 6.91
C LYS A 50 26.35 -6.67 6.98
N LYS A 51 27.02 -7.20 5.96
CA LYS A 51 28.48 -7.18 5.86
C LYS A 51 28.88 -6.75 4.45
N ARG A 52 29.74 -5.73 4.35
CA ARG A 52 30.23 -5.17 3.07
C ARG A 52 29.11 -4.78 2.09
N GLY A 53 27.99 -4.27 2.58
CA GLY A 53 26.83 -3.90 1.76
C GLY A 53 25.93 -5.07 1.34
N TYR A 54 26.31 -6.31 1.65
CA TYR A 54 25.50 -7.50 1.39
C TYR A 54 24.73 -7.93 2.62
N LYS A 55 23.57 -8.54 2.38
CA LYS A 55 22.70 -9.13 3.39
C LYS A 55 22.95 -10.63 3.44
N TYR A 56 23.31 -11.14 4.62
CA TYR A 56 23.52 -12.56 4.89
C TYR A 56 22.39 -13.03 5.81
N ILE A 57 21.56 -13.92 5.31
CA ILE A 57 20.35 -14.38 6.01
C ILE A 57 20.72 -15.53 6.95
N ASP A 58 20.22 -15.46 8.19
CA ASP A 58 20.26 -16.56 9.14
C ASP A 58 18.94 -17.35 9.04
N TYR A 59 18.95 -18.38 8.21
CA TYR A 59 17.79 -19.22 7.95
C TYR A 59 17.37 -20.05 9.16
N GLU A 60 18.33 -20.49 9.97
CA GLU A 60 18.10 -21.33 11.14
C GLU A 60 17.42 -20.52 12.24
N ALA A 61 17.97 -19.34 12.58
CA ALA A 61 17.35 -18.46 13.56
C ALA A 61 15.93 -18.00 13.14
N ALA A 62 15.68 -17.82 11.83
CA ALA A 62 14.34 -17.49 11.35
C ALA A 62 13.35 -18.66 11.54
N ALA A 63 13.77 -19.88 11.21
CA ALA A 63 12.95 -21.08 11.37
C ALA A 63 12.62 -21.36 12.85
N GLU A 64 13.60 -21.20 13.74
CA GLU A 64 13.41 -21.39 15.19
C GLU A 64 12.45 -20.36 15.81
N ARG A 65 12.50 -19.10 15.35
CA ARG A 65 11.72 -18.00 15.95
C ARG A 65 10.31 -17.87 15.40
N ALA A 66 10.05 -18.34 14.18
CA ALA A 66 8.77 -18.15 13.51
C ALA A 66 7.56 -18.71 14.30
N PRO A 67 7.61 -19.93 14.89
CA PRO A 67 6.47 -20.46 15.66
C PRO A 67 6.10 -19.59 16.87
N ALA A 68 7.11 -19.11 17.61
CA ALA A 68 6.90 -18.27 18.78
C ALA A 68 6.34 -16.88 18.40
N LEU A 69 6.83 -16.30 17.30
CA LEU A 69 6.30 -15.04 16.79
C LEU A 69 4.84 -15.20 16.34
N LEU A 70 4.52 -16.26 15.59
CA LEU A 70 3.16 -16.54 15.14
C LEU A 70 2.20 -16.76 16.32
N ALA A 71 2.65 -17.46 17.36
CA ALA A 71 1.87 -17.63 18.59
C ALA A 71 1.54 -16.28 19.23
N LYS A 72 2.51 -15.36 19.34
CA LYS A 72 2.26 -13.99 19.83
C LYS A 72 1.34 -13.19 18.93
N MET A 73 1.48 -13.30 17.61
CA MET A 73 0.58 -12.64 16.65
C MET A 73 -0.87 -13.10 16.83
N MET A 74 -1.09 -14.37 17.14
CA MET A 74 -2.42 -14.91 17.45
C MET A 74 -2.91 -14.47 18.84
N GLU A 75 -2.06 -14.54 19.86
CA GLU A 75 -2.38 -14.12 21.23
C GLU A 75 -2.78 -12.63 21.29
N GLU A 76 -2.05 -11.77 20.59
CA GLU A 76 -2.35 -10.34 20.51
C GLU A 76 -3.46 -10.02 19.49
N GLY A 77 -4.01 -11.03 18.80
CA GLY A 77 -5.18 -10.92 17.93
C GLY A 77 -4.91 -10.27 16.57
N TYR A 78 -3.67 -10.26 16.06
CA TYR A 78 -3.34 -9.78 14.72
C TYR A 78 -3.55 -10.85 13.63
N VAL A 79 -3.51 -12.12 14.02
CA VAL A 79 -3.64 -13.27 13.14
C VAL A 79 -4.59 -14.27 13.78
N GLU A 80 -5.31 -15.02 12.97
CA GLU A 80 -6.09 -16.17 13.42
C GLU A 80 -5.85 -17.40 12.54
N LYS A 81 -6.23 -18.58 13.04
CA LYS A 81 -6.14 -19.82 12.27
C LYS A 81 -7.17 -19.80 11.15
N GLY A 82 -6.71 -20.12 9.94
CA GLY A 82 -7.57 -20.42 8.80
C GLY A 82 -7.89 -21.91 8.72
N GLU A 83 -8.18 -22.36 7.50
CA GLU A 83 -8.43 -23.76 7.21
C GLU A 83 -7.15 -24.59 7.20
N THR A 84 -7.29 -25.89 7.37
CA THR A 84 -6.18 -26.83 7.18
C THR A 84 -6.25 -27.39 5.77
N ASP A 85 -5.18 -27.19 5.01
CA ASP A 85 -5.01 -27.72 3.65
C ASP A 85 -4.16 -29.00 3.68
N THR A 86 -4.38 -29.90 2.73
CA THR A 86 -3.55 -31.09 2.52
C THR A 86 -3.00 -31.06 1.09
N HIS A 87 -1.70 -30.84 0.97
CA HIS A 87 -1.01 -30.80 -0.31
C HIS A 87 -0.21 -32.09 -0.54
N GLU A 88 -0.20 -32.61 -1.77
CA GLU A 88 0.49 -33.87 -2.11
C GLU A 88 1.99 -33.83 -1.75
N GLU A 89 2.66 -32.73 -2.08
CA GLU A 89 4.11 -32.55 -1.83
C GLU A 89 4.45 -32.15 -0.38
N TYR A 90 3.58 -31.40 0.30
CA TYR A 90 3.90 -30.73 1.56
C TYR A 90 3.09 -31.23 2.76
N GLY A 91 2.23 -32.22 2.53
CA GLY A 91 1.36 -32.80 3.54
C GLY A 91 0.31 -31.82 4.09
N LYS A 92 -0.16 -32.12 5.30
CA LYS A 92 -1.18 -31.34 6.02
C LYS A 92 -0.56 -30.07 6.60
N ARG A 93 -1.09 -28.89 6.24
CA ARG A 93 -0.60 -27.57 6.68
C ARG A 93 -1.73 -26.69 7.20
N GLN A 94 -1.47 -26.05 8.34
CA GLN A 94 -2.39 -25.05 8.91
C GLN A 94 -2.19 -23.71 8.20
N SER A 95 -3.23 -23.18 7.55
CA SER A 95 -3.23 -21.80 7.06
C SER A 95 -3.56 -20.83 8.20
N TYR A 96 -3.17 -19.58 8.03
CA TYR A 96 -3.41 -18.47 8.94
C TYR A 96 -3.93 -17.29 8.13
N ARG A 97 -4.72 -16.41 8.74
CA ARG A 97 -5.23 -15.21 8.09
C ARG A 97 -5.08 -14.00 8.98
N PRO A 98 -4.79 -12.80 8.41
CA PRO A 98 -4.79 -11.59 9.20
C PRO A 98 -6.19 -11.25 9.69
N THR A 99 -6.29 -10.78 10.92
CA THR A 99 -7.51 -10.14 11.42
C THR A 99 -7.58 -8.69 10.91
N ASP A 100 -8.71 -8.01 11.13
CA ASP A 100 -8.80 -6.55 10.89
C ASP A 100 -7.67 -5.78 11.60
N LYS A 101 -7.35 -6.18 12.83
CA LYS A 101 -6.26 -5.60 13.62
C LYS A 101 -4.90 -5.83 12.95
N GLY A 102 -4.68 -7.03 12.39
CA GLY A 102 -3.49 -7.35 11.59
C GLY A 102 -3.36 -6.47 10.35
N LEU A 103 -4.45 -6.33 9.59
CA LEU A 103 -4.49 -5.49 8.40
C LEU A 103 -4.25 -4.01 8.76
N ASP A 104 -4.84 -3.52 9.84
CA ASP A 104 -4.62 -2.15 10.30
C ASP A 104 -3.17 -1.91 10.71
N LEU A 105 -2.54 -2.86 11.42
CA LEU A 105 -1.11 -2.78 11.75
C LEU A 105 -0.27 -2.69 10.47
N SER A 106 -0.54 -3.54 9.47
CA SER A 106 0.24 -3.58 8.21
C SER A 106 0.27 -2.25 7.46
N ARG A 107 -0.76 -1.43 7.63
CA ARG A 107 -0.95 -0.14 6.94
C ARG A 107 -0.35 1.04 7.69
N VAL A 108 0.13 0.87 8.92
CA VAL A 108 0.71 1.98 9.71
C VAL A 108 1.99 2.51 9.05
N LYS A 109 2.05 3.83 8.83
CA LYS A 109 3.20 4.50 8.20
C LYS A 109 4.18 5.17 9.17
N PHE A 110 3.82 5.30 10.44
CA PHE A 110 4.60 6.02 11.46
C PHE A 110 5.02 7.44 11.03
N VAL A 111 4.20 8.09 10.21
CA VAL A 111 4.35 9.51 9.85
C VAL A 111 3.69 10.37 10.92
N LYS A 112 4.26 11.55 11.17
CA LYS A 112 3.71 12.48 12.17
C LYS A 112 2.30 12.90 11.75
N ARG A 113 1.32 12.78 12.64
CA ARG A 113 -0.04 13.25 12.36
C ARG A 113 -0.03 14.76 12.05
N MET A 114 -0.92 15.18 11.17
CA MET A 114 -1.04 16.55 10.69
C MET A 114 -2.42 17.13 11.00
N SER A 115 -2.55 18.45 10.92
CA SER A 115 -3.86 19.09 11.01
C SER A 115 -4.73 18.73 9.82
N ARG A 116 -6.06 18.82 9.99
CA ARG A 116 -7.02 18.64 8.89
C ARG A 116 -6.74 19.59 7.72
N ALA A 117 -6.45 20.86 8.00
CA ALA A 117 -6.09 21.85 6.97
C ALA A 117 -4.87 21.40 6.15
N LYS A 118 -3.82 20.85 6.81
CA LYS A 118 -2.64 20.34 6.10
C LYS A 118 -2.97 19.09 5.28
N ALA A 119 -3.85 18.22 5.77
CA ALA A 119 -4.30 17.06 5.01
C ALA A 119 -5.07 17.46 3.75
N ILE A 120 -5.92 18.50 3.82
CA ILE A 120 -6.63 19.04 2.66
C ILE A 120 -5.65 19.65 1.65
N GLU A 121 -4.62 20.37 2.10
CA GLU A 121 -3.54 20.84 1.23
C GLU A 121 -2.83 19.68 0.51
N GLN A 122 -2.57 18.56 1.21
CA GLN A 122 -2.01 17.37 0.58
C GLN A 122 -2.97 16.73 -0.44
N LEU A 123 -4.26 16.69 -0.13
CA LEU A 123 -5.28 16.18 -1.05
C LEU A 123 -5.34 17.03 -2.32
N GLN A 124 -5.34 18.36 -2.20
CA GLN A 124 -5.34 19.25 -3.36
C GLN A 124 -4.08 19.04 -4.21
N ALA A 125 -2.91 18.96 -3.57
CA ALA A 125 -1.65 18.68 -4.27
C ALA A 125 -1.59 17.29 -4.93
N PHE A 126 -2.47 16.35 -4.53
CA PHE A 126 -2.66 15.08 -5.22
C PHE A 126 -3.61 15.22 -6.42
N LEU A 127 -4.63 16.09 -6.33
CA LEU A 127 -5.59 16.32 -7.41
C LEU A 127 -5.01 17.10 -8.59
N ASP A 128 -4.09 18.05 -8.35
CA ASP A 128 -3.50 18.82 -9.46
C ASP A 128 -2.77 17.90 -10.48
N PRO A 129 -1.95 16.91 -10.05
CA PRO A 129 -1.39 15.91 -10.97
C PRO A 129 -2.44 15.02 -11.65
N VAL A 130 -3.57 14.71 -11.00
CA VAL A 130 -4.66 13.92 -11.62
C VAL A 130 -5.20 14.64 -12.85
N GLU A 131 -5.51 15.93 -12.72
CA GLU A 131 -5.98 16.74 -13.84
C GLU A 131 -4.91 16.84 -14.94
N ALA A 132 -3.64 17.07 -14.56
CA ALA A 132 -2.52 17.14 -15.51
C ALA A 132 -2.30 15.83 -16.27
N ILE A 133 -2.44 14.67 -15.61
CA ILE A 133 -2.36 13.35 -16.25
C ILE A 133 -3.49 13.17 -17.27
N ASN A 134 -4.71 13.57 -16.91
CA ASN A 134 -5.89 13.37 -17.74
C ASN A 134 -5.88 14.21 -19.02
N VAL A 135 -5.24 15.39 -19.00
CA VAL A 135 -5.05 16.21 -20.21
C VAL A 135 -3.71 15.96 -20.93
N GLY A 136 -2.74 15.32 -20.27
CA GLY A 136 -1.40 15.09 -20.80
C GLY A 136 -1.26 13.86 -21.70
N GLU A 137 -0.08 13.68 -22.26
CA GLU A 137 0.27 12.55 -23.15
C GLU A 137 0.78 11.35 -22.34
N TYR A 138 -0.11 10.75 -21.56
CA TYR A 138 0.17 9.52 -20.80
C TYR A 138 -0.58 8.33 -21.39
N VAL A 139 0.00 7.15 -21.20
CA VAL A 139 -0.58 5.86 -21.62
C VAL A 139 -1.88 5.55 -20.88
N TYR A 140 -1.97 5.99 -19.63
CA TYR A 140 -3.14 5.82 -18.77
C TYR A 140 -3.73 7.18 -18.39
N VAL A 141 -5.03 7.17 -18.14
CA VAL A 141 -5.77 8.27 -17.49
C VAL A 141 -6.25 7.80 -16.12
N VAL A 142 -6.40 8.74 -15.19
CA VAL A 142 -7.04 8.49 -13.90
C VAL A 142 -8.54 8.72 -14.06
N THR A 143 -9.33 7.66 -14.00
CA THR A 143 -10.78 7.73 -14.19
C THR A 143 -11.50 8.01 -12.90
N ASP A 144 -11.09 7.38 -11.80
CA ASP A 144 -11.79 7.51 -10.52
C ASP A 144 -10.81 7.62 -9.36
N VAL A 145 -11.22 8.37 -8.34
CA VAL A 145 -10.50 8.48 -7.06
C VAL A 145 -11.50 8.45 -5.92
N TRP A 146 -11.24 7.60 -4.93
CA TRP A 146 -11.99 7.49 -3.69
C TRP A 146 -11.13 7.83 -2.50
N LEU A 147 -11.61 8.77 -1.69
CA LEU A 147 -11.05 9.15 -0.41
C LEU A 147 -11.68 8.30 0.70
N TYR A 148 -10.85 7.78 1.60
CA TYR A 148 -11.30 7.03 2.77
C TYR A 148 -10.47 7.40 4.01
N GLY A 149 -10.65 6.66 5.10
CA GLY A 149 -9.83 6.82 6.30
C GLY A 149 -10.18 8.07 7.11
N SER A 150 -9.18 8.65 7.78
CA SER A 150 -9.43 9.68 8.81
C SER A 150 -9.91 11.03 8.27
N LEU A 151 -9.68 11.34 6.99
CA LEU A 151 -10.05 12.64 6.43
C LEU A 151 -11.56 12.76 6.13
N ILE A 152 -12.26 11.63 5.94
CA ILE A 152 -13.72 11.62 5.74
C ILE A 152 -14.52 11.61 7.06
N THR A 153 -13.83 11.69 8.20
CA THR A 153 -14.44 11.72 9.55
C THR A 153 -14.15 13.05 10.24
N ASP A 154 -14.74 13.27 11.43
CA ASP A 154 -14.53 14.46 12.28
C ASP A 154 -13.22 14.38 13.11
N ALA A 155 -12.20 13.70 12.59
CA ALA A 155 -10.94 13.55 13.30
C ALA A 155 -10.19 14.89 13.31
N ALA A 156 -9.82 15.37 14.50
CA ALA A 156 -9.09 16.62 14.68
C ALA A 156 -7.66 16.55 14.08
N ASP A 157 -7.04 15.37 14.16
CA ASP A 157 -5.72 15.08 13.61
C ASP A 157 -5.80 13.97 12.56
N ILE A 158 -5.07 14.14 11.46
CA ILE A 158 -5.08 13.23 10.31
C ILE A 158 -3.73 12.52 10.23
N GLY A 159 -3.72 11.21 10.06
CA GLY A 159 -2.46 10.46 9.88
C GLY A 159 -1.87 10.72 8.49
N ASP A 160 -2.70 10.45 7.50
CA ASP A 160 -2.45 10.56 6.08
C ASP A 160 -3.77 10.71 5.31
N VAL A 161 -3.65 11.08 4.04
CA VAL A 161 -4.74 11.14 3.06
C VAL A 161 -4.81 9.77 2.40
N ASP A 162 -5.83 9.00 2.77
CA ASP A 162 -6.03 7.64 2.28
C ASP A 162 -6.84 7.64 0.98
N LEU A 163 -6.21 7.24 -0.12
CA LEU A 163 -6.78 7.30 -1.45
C LEU A 163 -6.72 5.94 -2.13
N VAL A 164 -7.76 5.65 -2.90
CA VAL A 164 -7.76 4.61 -3.93
C VAL A 164 -8.00 5.31 -5.25
N TYR A 165 -7.28 4.90 -6.28
CA TYR A 165 -7.51 5.42 -7.62
C TYR A 165 -7.70 4.26 -8.60
N LYS A 166 -8.40 4.55 -9.69
CA LYS A 166 -8.53 3.69 -10.85
C LYS A 166 -7.92 4.40 -12.04
N THR A 167 -7.18 3.65 -12.84
CA THR A 167 -6.70 4.10 -14.14
C THR A 167 -7.29 3.23 -15.22
N ASP A 168 -7.55 3.84 -16.37
CA ASP A 168 -7.89 3.13 -17.60
C ASP A 168 -6.92 3.53 -18.71
N TRP A 169 -6.85 2.71 -19.75
CA TRP A 169 -6.10 3.06 -20.94
C TRP A 169 -6.67 4.34 -21.54
N ARG A 170 -5.77 5.23 -21.94
CA ARG A 170 -6.21 6.37 -22.74
C ARG A 170 -6.80 5.86 -24.05
N GLU A 171 -7.95 6.41 -24.43
CA GLU A 171 -8.56 6.13 -25.73
C GLU A 171 -7.67 6.69 -26.84
N GLY A 172 -7.33 5.82 -27.79
CA GLY A 172 -6.33 6.11 -28.82
C GLY A 172 -4.89 6.01 -28.30
N HIS A 173 -3.97 5.74 -29.23
CA HIS A 173 -2.54 5.78 -28.94
C HIS A 173 -2.06 7.19 -29.32
N CYS A 174 -1.50 7.94 -28.37
CA CYS A 174 -1.04 9.34 -28.52
C CYS A 174 0.07 9.50 -29.59
N GLY A 175 -0.23 9.20 -30.86
CA GLY A 175 0.75 9.17 -31.95
C GLY A 175 1.67 7.94 -32.00
N TYR A 176 1.45 6.91 -31.17
CA TYR A 176 2.27 5.68 -31.14
C TYR A 176 1.55 4.49 -31.78
N ALA A 177 2.29 3.48 -32.25
CA ALA A 177 1.66 2.29 -32.83
C ALA A 177 0.94 1.43 -31.78
N ASP A 178 1.45 1.42 -30.55
CA ASP A 178 0.87 0.74 -29.40
C ASP A 178 1.35 1.37 -28.08
N HIS A 179 0.82 0.85 -26.95
CA HIS A 179 1.19 1.31 -25.62
C HIS A 179 2.61 0.92 -25.19
N VAL A 180 3.21 -0.14 -25.76
CA VAL A 180 4.57 -0.57 -25.44
C VAL A 180 5.57 0.43 -26.01
N GLN A 181 5.37 0.89 -27.25
CA GLN A 181 6.19 1.93 -27.87
C GLN A 181 6.06 3.26 -27.14
N HIS A 182 4.84 3.64 -26.73
CA HIS A 182 4.64 4.85 -25.92
C HIS A 182 5.36 4.74 -24.58
N ASN A 183 5.20 3.62 -23.86
CA ASN A 183 5.93 3.38 -22.61
C ASN A 183 7.44 3.42 -22.79
N LYS A 184 7.96 2.82 -23.86
CA LYS A 184 9.39 2.84 -24.17
C LYS A 184 9.89 4.26 -24.38
N ALA A 185 9.19 5.07 -25.18
CA ALA A 185 9.58 6.45 -25.44
C ALA A 185 9.59 7.31 -24.16
N ARG A 186 8.61 7.13 -23.27
CA ARG A 186 8.57 7.83 -21.98
C ARG A 186 9.65 7.32 -21.01
N ALA A 187 9.90 6.01 -20.96
CA ALA A 187 10.98 5.44 -20.16
C ALA A 187 12.34 6.00 -20.58
N ASP A 188 12.61 6.02 -21.90
CA ASP A 188 13.83 6.61 -22.49
C ASP A 188 13.97 8.10 -22.12
N THR A 189 12.88 8.88 -22.23
CA THR A 189 12.85 10.30 -21.83
C THR A 189 13.10 10.51 -20.34
N SER A 190 12.64 9.58 -19.50
CA SER A 190 12.87 9.60 -18.05
C SER A 190 14.28 9.12 -17.64
N GLY A 191 15.10 8.70 -18.60
CA GLY A 191 16.44 8.16 -18.36
C GLY A 191 16.45 6.76 -17.73
N GLN A 192 15.35 6.02 -17.81
CA GLN A 192 15.25 4.67 -17.26
C GLN A 192 15.57 3.63 -18.33
N ASN A 193 16.54 2.76 -18.03
CA ASN A 193 16.81 1.58 -18.83
C ASN A 193 16.03 0.40 -18.23
N LEU A 194 14.96 -0.02 -18.92
CA LEU A 194 14.03 -1.05 -18.44
C LEU A 194 14.08 -2.28 -19.33
N ASP A 195 13.92 -3.46 -18.73
CA ASP A 195 13.68 -4.68 -19.48
C ASP A 195 12.27 -4.69 -20.09
N PHE A 196 11.94 -5.72 -20.87
CA PHE A 196 10.66 -5.82 -21.54
C PHE A 196 9.46 -5.72 -20.58
N TYR A 197 9.53 -6.40 -19.42
CA TYR A 197 8.46 -6.35 -18.41
C TYR A 197 8.34 -4.98 -17.75
N GLY A 198 9.47 -4.32 -17.52
CA GLY A 198 9.53 -2.94 -17.02
C GLY A 198 8.89 -1.97 -17.99
N VAL A 199 9.17 -2.08 -19.30
CA VAL A 199 8.53 -1.27 -20.34
C VAL A 199 7.03 -1.51 -20.38
N MET A 200 6.58 -2.77 -20.35
CA MET A 200 5.14 -3.08 -20.36
C MET A 200 4.36 -2.42 -19.21
N ARG A 201 4.98 -2.35 -18.03
CA ARG A 201 4.35 -1.78 -16.82
C ARG A 201 4.66 -0.30 -16.60
N PHE A 202 5.52 0.31 -17.43
CA PHE A 202 6.06 1.63 -17.16
C PHE A 202 4.97 2.69 -16.98
N GLY A 203 3.97 2.73 -17.87
CA GLY A 203 2.90 3.72 -17.82
C GLY A 203 2.15 3.73 -16.49
N SER A 204 1.79 2.57 -15.93
CA SER A 204 1.09 2.53 -14.64
C SER A 204 2.02 2.91 -13.48
N VAL A 205 3.28 2.46 -13.51
CA VAL A 205 4.31 2.81 -12.52
C VAL A 205 4.61 4.31 -12.55
N GLU A 206 4.62 4.92 -13.72
CA GLU A 206 4.86 6.34 -13.91
C GLU A 206 3.71 7.18 -13.31
N ILE A 207 2.45 6.84 -13.61
CA ILE A 207 1.29 7.48 -13.01
C ILE A 207 1.34 7.37 -11.48
N GLU A 208 1.59 6.18 -10.93
CA GLU A 208 1.69 6.00 -9.47
C GLU A 208 2.79 6.88 -8.86
N ARG A 209 3.96 6.97 -9.51
CA ARG A 209 5.06 7.83 -9.04
C ARG A 209 4.70 9.31 -9.06
N ILE A 210 4.03 9.79 -10.10
CA ILE A 210 3.57 11.17 -10.23
C ILE A 210 2.54 11.48 -9.16
N LEU A 211 1.50 10.64 -9.03
CA LEU A 211 0.45 10.81 -8.03
C LEU A 211 0.98 10.75 -6.60
N LYS A 212 1.95 9.86 -6.35
CA LYS A 212 2.57 9.72 -5.02
C LYS A 212 3.47 10.90 -4.69
N ASP A 213 4.17 11.47 -5.67
CA ASP A 213 5.10 12.61 -5.56
C ASP A 213 6.06 12.53 -4.35
N ARG A 214 6.43 11.30 -3.97
CA ARG A 214 7.18 11.00 -2.72
C ARG A 214 6.58 11.63 -1.44
N ARG A 215 5.31 12.04 -1.46
CA ARG A 215 4.62 12.65 -0.33
C ARG A 215 4.32 11.60 0.73
N PRO A 216 4.93 11.67 1.92
CA PRO A 216 4.76 10.62 2.93
C PRO A 216 3.31 10.52 3.45
N HIS A 217 2.57 11.64 3.39
CA HIS A 217 1.19 11.75 3.85
C HIS A 217 0.12 11.37 2.82
N ILE A 218 0.50 10.96 1.60
CA ILE A 218 -0.44 10.37 0.63
C ILE A 218 -0.41 8.84 0.80
N SER A 219 -1.55 8.17 0.81
CA SER A 219 -1.66 6.70 0.84
C SER A 219 -2.32 6.20 -0.42
N LEU A 220 -1.61 5.38 -1.21
CA LEU A 220 -2.15 4.74 -2.40
C LEU A 220 -2.18 3.20 -2.29
N ASN A 221 -1.58 2.65 -1.23
CA ASN A 221 -1.26 1.21 -1.15
C ASN A 221 -2.16 0.48 -0.14
N GLY A 222 -3.22 1.12 0.35
CA GLY A 222 -4.11 0.52 1.37
C GLY A 222 -5.14 -0.44 0.78
N PHE A 223 -5.78 -0.02 -0.31
CA PHE A 223 -6.81 -0.78 -1.03
C PHE A 223 -6.71 -0.52 -2.53
N VAL A 224 -7.29 -1.42 -3.31
CA VAL A 224 -7.47 -1.32 -4.76
C VAL A 224 -8.96 -1.12 -5.07
N HIS A 225 -9.28 -0.57 -6.25
CA HIS A 225 -10.66 -0.15 -6.59
C HIS A 225 -11.69 -1.31 -6.58
N HIS A 226 -11.31 -2.56 -6.82
CA HIS A 226 -12.23 -3.70 -6.70
C HIS A 226 -12.50 -4.11 -5.23
N ALA A 227 -11.69 -3.64 -4.29
CA ALA A 227 -11.80 -3.93 -2.86
C ALA A 227 -12.48 -2.82 -2.05
N LEU A 228 -13.14 -1.84 -2.70
CA LEU A 228 -13.86 -0.75 -2.01
C LEU A 228 -14.90 -1.28 -1.00
N HIS A 229 -15.53 -2.43 -1.30
CA HIS A 229 -16.51 -3.09 -0.43
C HIS A 229 -15.93 -3.55 0.93
N GLN A 230 -14.61 -3.64 1.05
CA GLN A 230 -13.92 -4.06 2.27
C GLN A 230 -13.61 -2.89 3.23
N MET A 231 -13.86 -1.64 2.81
CA MET A 231 -13.55 -0.45 3.60
C MET A 231 -14.56 -0.20 4.73
N LYS A 232 -14.20 -0.61 5.95
CA LYS A 232 -14.98 -0.38 7.17
C LYS A 232 -14.88 1.10 7.57
N GLY A 233 -15.94 1.86 7.31
CA GLY A 233 -15.99 3.32 7.51
C GLY A 233 -16.44 4.10 6.28
N GLY A 234 -16.63 3.41 5.16
CA GLY A 234 -17.06 4.02 3.91
C GLY A 234 -15.92 4.72 3.18
N TYR A 235 -16.29 5.33 2.06
CA TYR A 235 -15.41 6.10 1.20
C TYR A 235 -16.25 7.19 0.54
N ARG A 236 -15.58 8.22 0.02
CA ARG A 236 -16.19 9.25 -0.80
C ARG A 236 -15.50 9.30 -2.15
N GLN A 237 -16.27 9.18 -3.23
CA GLN A 237 -15.73 9.39 -4.57
C GLN A 237 -15.50 10.89 -4.77
N ILE A 238 -14.29 11.27 -5.16
CA ILE A 238 -13.87 12.67 -5.35
C ILE A 238 -13.40 12.95 -6.78
N VAL A 239 -13.17 11.90 -7.57
CA VAL A 239 -12.99 11.98 -9.02
C VAL A 239 -13.84 10.88 -9.63
N LYS A 240 -14.59 11.22 -10.68
CA LYS A 240 -15.41 10.27 -11.45
C LYS A 240 -15.30 10.56 -12.93
N ASP A 241 -15.06 9.52 -13.73
CA ASP A 241 -14.88 9.61 -15.18
C ASP A 241 -13.87 10.71 -15.59
N GLY A 242 -12.81 10.86 -14.79
CA GLY A 242 -11.73 11.84 -14.98
C GLY A 242 -12.05 13.27 -14.51
N VAL A 243 -13.24 13.52 -13.95
CA VAL A 243 -13.70 14.83 -13.48
C VAL A 243 -13.64 14.91 -11.96
N VAL A 244 -13.00 15.96 -11.44
CA VAL A 244 -12.94 16.27 -10.00
C VAL A 244 -14.31 16.74 -9.50
N LEU A 245 -14.84 16.05 -8.50
CA LEU A 245 -16.11 16.35 -7.85
C LEU A 245 -15.86 17.34 -6.70
N LYS A 246 -15.85 18.64 -7.00
CA LYS A 246 -15.47 19.69 -6.03
C LYS A 246 -16.33 19.70 -4.76
N ASP A 247 -17.62 19.42 -4.89
CA ASP A 247 -18.56 19.38 -3.77
C ASP A 247 -18.31 18.19 -2.83
N ASP A 248 -17.62 17.16 -3.33
CA ASP A 248 -17.25 15.97 -2.58
C ASP A 248 -15.88 16.11 -1.89
N ILE A 249 -15.11 17.16 -2.17
CA ILE A 249 -13.84 17.39 -1.47
C ILE A 249 -14.12 17.91 -0.04
N PRO A 250 -13.54 17.30 1.02
CA PRO A 250 -13.65 17.83 2.36
C PRO A 250 -13.15 19.28 2.43
N GLN A 251 -14.00 20.18 2.89
CA GLN A 251 -13.64 21.59 3.08
C GLN A 251 -12.86 21.76 4.39
N GLY A 252 -11.93 22.71 4.39
CA GLY A 252 -11.24 23.11 5.62
C GLY A 252 -12.17 23.94 6.48
N ASP A 253 -12.06 23.83 7.80
CA ASP A 253 -12.73 24.78 8.69
C ASP A 253 -12.26 26.19 8.30
N THR A 254 -13.17 26.98 7.75
CA THR A 254 -12.96 28.40 7.52
C THR A 254 -12.92 29.02 8.91
N LYS A 255 -11.71 29.28 9.41
CA LYS A 255 -11.51 30.16 10.56
C LYS A 255 -11.61 31.61 10.13
#